data_AF-A0A7U3ZNQ3-F1
#
_entry.id   AF-A0A7U3ZNQ3-F1
#
_cell.length_a   1.000
_cell.length_b   1.000
_cell.length_c   1.000
_cell.angle_alpha   90.00
_cell.angle_beta   90.00
_cell.angle_gamma   90.00
#
_symmetry.space_group_name_H-M   'P 1'
#
loop_
_entity.id
_entity.type
_entity.pdbx_description
1 polymer ?
#
loop_
_entity_poly.entity_id
_entity_poly.type
_entity_poly.pdbx_seq_one_letter_code
_entity_poly.pdbx_strand_id
1 'polypeptide(L)' 'MPKRTSINDVKAIDDLNDLEQIVRDKRTDKRTDAKKQRRNRHYVKVLIKQQIKGDESGR' A
#
# COMPACT_ATOMS: atom_id res chain seq x y z
N MET A 1 -12.83 -11.39 -8.11
CA MET A 1 -12.58 -10.49 -6.96
C MET A 1 -11.58 -9.42 -7.38
N PRO A 2 -11.80 -8.14 -7.07
CA PRO A 2 -10.80 -7.11 -7.37
C PRO A 2 -9.47 -7.41 -6.66
N LYS A 3 -8.34 -7.17 -7.35
CA LYS A 3 -7.00 -7.36 -6.78
C LYS A 3 -6.70 -6.23 -5.79
N ARG A 4 -6.06 -6.58 -4.67
CA ARG A 4 -5.46 -5.62 -3.73
C ARG A 4 -4.00 -5.43 -4.11
N THR A 5 -3.44 -4.28 -3.78
CA THR A 5 -2.00 -4.06 -3.82
C THR A 5 -1.29 -4.97 -2.82
N SER A 6 -0.20 -5.56 -3.26
CA SER A 6 0.71 -6.42 -2.50
C SER A 6 2.01 -5.69 -2.20
N ILE A 7 2.75 -6.13 -1.17
CA ILE A 7 4.12 -5.66 -0.89
C ILE A 7 5.02 -5.90 -2.10
N ASN A 8 4.87 -7.08 -2.72
CA ASN A 8 5.68 -7.48 -3.86
C ASN A 8 5.44 -6.61 -5.12
N ASP A 9 4.41 -5.74 -5.09
CA ASP A 9 4.15 -4.78 -6.17
C ASP A 9 5.04 -3.53 -6.04
N VAL A 10 5.62 -3.28 -4.85
CA VAL A 10 6.57 -2.19 -4.59
C VAL A 10 7.98 -2.77 -4.74
N LYS A 11 8.71 -2.38 -5.79
CA LYS A 11 10.01 -2.95 -6.12
C LYS A 11 11.17 -2.03 -5.77
N ALA A 12 10.95 -0.73 -5.87
CA ALA A 12 11.94 0.29 -5.57
C ALA A 12 11.41 1.28 -4.52
N ILE A 13 12.33 1.97 -3.84
CA ILE A 13 11.99 3.06 -2.92
C ILE A 13 11.32 4.21 -3.68
N ASP A 14 11.63 4.41 -4.96
CA ASP A 14 11.01 5.44 -5.80
C ASP A 14 9.51 5.20 -6.02
N ASP A 15 9.07 3.93 -6.02
CA ASP A 15 7.65 3.56 -6.07
C ASP A 15 6.90 4.07 -4.83
N LEU A 16 7.60 4.44 -3.75
CA LEU A 16 7.00 5.01 -2.55
C LEU A 16 6.44 6.42 -2.76
N ASN A 17 6.93 7.16 -3.75
CA ASN A 17 6.40 8.49 -4.06
C ASN A 17 4.99 8.42 -4.66
N ASP A 18 4.71 7.35 -5.42
CA ASP A 18 3.42 7.13 -6.08
C ASP A 18 2.51 6.16 -5.31
N LEU A 19 2.82 5.90 -4.03
CA LEU A 19 2.13 4.87 -3.26
C LEU A 19 0.62 5.10 -3.15
N GLU A 20 0.16 6.35 -3.16
CA GLU A 20 -1.25 6.69 -3.13
C GLU A 20 -2.00 6.28 -4.41
N GLN A 21 -1.29 6.19 -5.54
CA GLN A 21 -1.81 5.70 -6.83
C GLN A 21 -1.71 4.17 -6.97
N ILE A 22 -0.70 3.57 -6.34
CA ILE A 22 -0.44 2.13 -6.40
C ILE A 22 -1.38 1.37 -5.43
N VAL A 23 -1.79 1.99 -4.32
CA VAL A 23 -2.65 1.36 -3.31
C VAL A 23 -4.13 1.34 -3.72
N ARG A 24 -4.61 0.16 -4.12
CA ARG A 24 -5.99 -0.15 -4.50
C ARG A 24 -6.62 -1.10 -3.47
N ASP A 25 -7.71 -0.65 -2.86
CA ASP A 25 -8.51 -1.47 -1.95
C ASP A 25 -9.42 -2.42 -2.73
N LYS A 26 -9.31 -3.73 -2.52
CA LYS A 26 -10.23 -4.73 -3.14
C LYS A 26 -11.71 -4.62 -2.73
N ARG A 27 -12.10 -3.60 -1.97
CA ARG A 27 -13.51 -3.35 -1.64
C ARG A 27 -13.89 -1.90 -1.90
N THR A 28 -13.24 -1.24 -2.85
CA THR A 28 -13.57 0.13 -3.27
C THR A 28 -15.08 0.29 -3.47
N ASP A 29 -15.70 -0.66 -4.17
CA ASP A 29 -17.11 -0.59 -4.57
C ASP A 29 -18.08 -0.81 -3.40
N LYS A 30 -17.59 -1.26 -2.24
CA LYS A 30 -18.42 -1.57 -1.06
C LYS A 30 -18.19 -0.60 0.11
N ARG A 31 -17.46 0.50 -0.10
CA ARG A 31 -17.10 1.45 0.96
C ARG A 31 -17.45 2.87 0.58
N THR A 32 -17.86 3.64 1.58
CA THR A 32 -17.94 5.09 1.50
C THR A 32 -16.53 5.70 1.39
N ASP A 33 -16.43 6.85 0.74
CA ASP A 33 -15.14 7.48 0.37
C ASP A 33 -14.23 7.76 1.57
N ALA A 34 -14.79 8.22 2.69
CA ALA A 34 -14.02 8.48 3.91
C ALA A 34 -13.36 7.20 4.46
N LYS A 35 -14.08 6.06 4.44
CA LYS A 35 -13.55 4.76 4.91
C LYS A 35 -12.52 4.20 3.95
N LYS A 36 -12.66 4.46 2.64
CA LYS A 36 -11.68 4.14 1.61
C LYS A 36 -10.37 4.90 1.86
N GLN A 37 -10.42 6.21 2.03
CA GLN A 37 -9.24 7.04 2.28
C GLN A 37 -8.46 6.62 3.54
N ARG A 38 -9.14 6.46 4.69
CA ARG A 38 -8.48 6.01 5.94
C ARG A 38 -7.71 4.70 5.73
N ARG A 39 -8.30 3.79 4.95
CA ARG A 39 -7.79 2.43 4.77
C ARG A 39 -6.65 2.40 3.76
N ASN A 40 -6.73 3.20 2.70
CA ASN A 40 -5.60 3.45 1.81
C ASN A 40 -4.40 4.00 2.59
N ARG A 41 -4.59 5.03 3.43
CA ARG A 41 -3.52 5.54 4.32
C ARG A 41 -2.94 4.48 5.24
N HIS A 42 -3.79 3.59 5.78
CA HIS A 42 -3.33 2.48 6.60
C HIS A 42 -2.43 1.52 5.81
N TYR A 43 -2.85 1.13 4.60
CA TYR A 43 -2.06 0.27 3.73
C TYR A 43 -0.75 0.92 3.31
N VAL A 44 -0.78 2.21 2.97
CA VAL A 44 0.42 3.01 2.67
C VAL A 44 1.43 2.92 3.82
N LYS A 45 0.99 3.19 5.05
CA LYS A 45 1.83 3.11 6.25
C LYS A 45 2.41 1.72 6.49
N VAL A 46 1.61 0.67 6.26
CA VAL A 46 2.02 -0.73 6.45
C VAL A 46 3.07 -1.13 5.41
N LEU A 47 2.85 -0.78 4.13
CA LEU A 47 3.76 -1.06 3.03
C LEU A 47 5.12 -0.39 3.23
N ILE A 48 5.14 0.91 3.54
CA ILE A 48 6.39 1.64 3.84
C ILE A 48 7.13 0.98 4.99
N LYS A 49 6.42 0.65 6.08
CA LYS A 49 7.04 -0.02 7.25
C LYS A 49 7.62 -1.39 6.90
N GLN A 50 6.98 -2.13 6.01
CA GLN A 50 7.46 -3.44 5.57
C GLN A 50 8.67 -3.31 4.65
N GLN A 51 8.69 -2.32 3.75
CA GLN A 51 9.82 -2.06 2.87
C GLN A 51 11.07 -1.66 3.67
N ILE A 52 10.93 -0.72 4.62
CA ILE A 52 12.02 -0.30 5.51
C ILE A 52 12.54 -1.49 6.33
N LYS A 53 11.65 -2.31 6.90
CA LYS A 53 12.05 -3.49 7.67
C LYS A 53 12.74 -4.58 6.85
N GLY A 54 12.33 -4.77 5.59
CA GLY A 54 12.99 -5.70 4.68
C GLY A 54 14.44 -5.29 4.39
N ASP A 55 14.66 -3.98 4.29
CA ASP A 55 15.98 -3.37 4.10
C ASP A 55 16.89 -3.53 5.34
N GLU A 56 16.32 -3.49 6.54
CA GLU A 56 17.06 -3.69 7.81
C GLU A 56 17.52 -5.14 8.02
N SER A 57 16.80 -6.13 7.50
CA SER A 57 17.16 -7.55 7.60
C SER A 57 18.23 -8.01 6.60
N GLY A 58 18.60 -7.15 5.64
CA GLY A 58 19.58 -7.44 4.60
C GLY A 58 20.94 -6.75 4.80
N ARG A 59 21.19 -6.12 5.96
CA ARG A 59 22.42 -5.38 6.27
C ARG A 59 23.27 -6.08 7.33
#